data_AF-A0A9Q3D5D5-F1
#
_entry.id   AF-A0A9Q3D5D5-F1
#
_cell.length_a   1.000
_cell.length_b   1.000
_cell.length_c   1.000
_cell.angle_alpha   90.00
_cell.angle_beta   90.00
_cell.angle_gamma   90.00
#
_symmetry.space_group_name_H-M   'P 1'
#
loop_
_entity.id
_entity.type
_entity.pdbx_description
1 polymer ?
#
loop_
_entity_poly.entity_id
_entity_poly.type
_entity_poly.pdbx_seq_one_letter_code
_entity_poly.pdbx_strand_id
1 'polypeptide(L)'
;MMTPPHPMIQTTLLPHQKSGLAFLWNQEILNGESACNLWATSPPGSTFNARHIITNKVSSSFQSLLTNTSLGGLLVHDMGLGKTIQAIALIGTSKERLITNPHCSTPTIIIFPPHLITNWQFEISKHAQAGALQAKNYHGPTHHSISKDKILRCDIIITSYNTITQELKQTNTSTSFILKINWHCKILD
;
A
#
# COMPACT_ATOMS: atom_id res chain seq x y z
N MET A 1 -9.77 -1.20 18.39
CA MET A 1 -9.08 -2.44 17.98
C MET A 1 -9.73 -2.92 16.69
N MET A 2 -8.97 -3.07 15.60
CA MET A 2 -9.48 -3.76 14.41
C MET A 2 -9.82 -5.20 14.81
N THR A 3 -11.08 -5.57 14.69
CA THR A 3 -11.55 -6.95 14.88
C THR A 3 -11.62 -7.64 13.52
N PRO A 4 -10.62 -8.46 13.14
CA PRO A 4 -10.76 -9.38 12.02
C PRO A 4 -11.70 -10.56 12.37
N PRO A 5 -12.38 -11.14 11.38
CA PRO A 5 -12.22 -10.87 9.95
C PRO A 5 -13.06 -9.68 9.49
N HIS A 6 -12.41 -8.79 8.75
CA HIS A 6 -13.10 -7.79 7.93
C HIS A 6 -14.05 -8.52 6.97
N PRO A 7 -15.28 -8.06 6.71
CA PRO A 7 -16.31 -8.84 5.99
C PRO A 7 -15.84 -9.34 4.62
N MET A 8 -14.91 -8.63 3.96
CA MET A 8 -14.35 -9.04 2.67
C MET A 8 -13.33 -10.19 2.72
N ILE A 9 -12.76 -10.52 3.89
CA ILE A 9 -11.70 -11.51 4.07
C ILE A 9 -12.28 -12.74 4.74
N GLN A 10 -12.32 -13.87 4.04
CA GLN A 10 -12.89 -15.11 4.58
C GLN A 10 -11.91 -15.91 5.43
N THR A 11 -10.60 -15.69 5.24
CA THR A 11 -9.57 -16.40 6.03
C THR A 11 -9.41 -15.79 7.41
N THR A 12 -9.39 -16.64 8.43
CA THR A 12 -9.09 -16.21 9.80
C THR A 12 -7.60 -15.99 9.96
N LEU A 13 -7.20 -14.75 10.29
CA LEU A 13 -5.81 -14.39 10.53
C LEU A 13 -5.28 -14.96 11.85
N LEU A 14 -4.04 -15.45 11.84
CA LEU A 14 -3.29 -15.85 13.02
C LEU A 14 -2.91 -14.62 13.87
N PRO A 15 -2.64 -14.75 15.19
CA PRO A 15 -2.35 -13.61 16.07
C PRO A 15 -1.23 -12.71 15.54
N HIS A 16 -0.11 -13.28 15.09
CA HIS A 16 1.00 -12.50 14.52
C HIS A 16 0.61 -11.80 13.21
N GLN A 17 -0.28 -12.39 12.41
CA GLN A 17 -0.81 -11.78 11.20
C GLN A 17 -1.72 -10.59 11.51
N LYS A 18 -2.50 -10.66 12.59
CA LYS A 18 -3.29 -9.53 13.07
C LYS A 18 -2.40 -8.37 13.53
N SER A 19 -1.31 -8.68 14.24
CA SER A 19 -0.33 -7.66 14.64
C SER A 19 0.35 -7.01 13.43
N GLY A 20 0.76 -7.82 12.44
CA GLY A 20 1.34 -7.31 11.19
C GLY A 20 0.36 -6.40 10.41
N LEU A 21 -0.90 -6.83 10.29
CA LEU A 21 -1.95 -6.02 9.68
C LEU A 21 -2.18 -4.70 10.44
N ALA A 22 -2.29 -4.75 11.77
CA ALA A 22 -2.49 -3.56 12.59
C ALA A 22 -1.31 -2.58 12.48
N PHE A 23 -0.08 -3.10 12.41
CA PHE A 23 1.11 -2.29 12.15
C PHE A 23 0.99 -1.58 10.80
N LEU A 24 0.72 -2.31 9.72
CA LEU A 24 0.60 -1.71 8.38
C LEU A 24 -0.54 -0.69 8.30
N TRP A 25 -1.69 -1.00 8.90
CA TRP A 25 -2.82 -0.08 8.97
C TRP A 25 -2.48 1.25 9.64
N ASN A 26 -1.75 1.19 10.77
CA ASN A 26 -1.29 2.39 11.46
C ASN A 26 -0.26 3.20 10.66
N GLN A 27 0.42 2.59 9.69
CA GLN A 27 1.33 3.30 8.78
C GLN A 27 0.60 3.88 7.55
N GLU A 28 -0.57 3.35 7.17
CA GLU A 28 -1.42 3.90 6.10
C GLU A 28 -2.26 5.09 6.59
N ILE A 29 -2.76 5.01 7.83
CA ILE A 29 -3.52 6.09 8.46
C ILE A 29 -2.56 6.80 9.39
N LEU A 30 -2.10 8.01 9.03
CA LEU A 30 -1.25 8.88 9.83
C LEU A 30 -1.75 9.00 11.28
N ASN A 31 -1.38 8.06 12.12
CA ASN A 31 -1.50 8.16 13.56
C ASN A 31 -0.17 8.77 13.99
N GLY A 32 -0.15 10.09 14.11
CA GLY A 32 1.04 10.95 14.15
C GLY A 32 2.08 10.68 15.25
N GLU A 33 2.00 9.57 15.95
CA GLU A 33 2.95 9.17 16.99
C GLU A 33 4.23 8.57 16.41
N SER A 34 4.17 7.75 15.34
CA SER A 34 5.37 7.06 14.82
C SER A 34 6.29 7.93 13.97
N ALA A 35 5.74 8.98 13.34
CA ALA A 35 6.42 9.81 12.35
C ALA A 35 7.42 10.82 12.97
N CYS A 36 7.37 11.00 14.29
CA CYS A 36 8.13 12.04 15.00
C CYS A 36 9.30 11.51 15.84
N ASN A 37 9.63 10.21 15.79
CA ASN A 37 10.69 9.62 16.63
C ASN A 37 12.08 10.24 16.47
N LEU A 38 12.35 10.86 15.31
CA LEU A 38 13.61 11.57 15.06
C LEU A 38 13.52 13.08 15.33
N TRP A 39 12.43 13.55 15.95
CA TRP A 39 12.21 14.95 16.28
C TRP A 39 12.06 15.13 17.78
N ALA A 40 12.89 15.99 18.37
CA ALA A 40 12.79 16.38 19.76
C ALA A 40 11.97 17.68 19.90
N THR A 41 11.07 17.71 20.88
CA THR A 41 10.37 18.94 21.29
C THR A 41 11.37 19.95 21.83
N SER A 42 11.27 21.19 21.38
CA SER A 42 12.06 22.28 21.92
C SER A 42 11.56 22.70 23.32
N PRO A 43 12.43 23.27 24.18
CA PRO A 43 12.01 23.87 25.42
C PRO A 43 10.99 25.01 25.23
N PRO A 44 10.11 25.28 26.22
CA PRO A 44 9.23 26.45 26.20
C PRO A 44 10.02 27.75 26.00
N GLY A 45 9.52 28.64 25.13
CA GLY A 45 10.18 29.92 24.79
C GLY A 45 11.18 29.85 23.62
N SER A 46 11.34 28.69 23.00
CA SER A 46 12.13 28.54 21.77
C SER A 46 11.42 29.14 20.54
N THR A 47 12.18 29.57 19.54
CA THR A 47 11.65 30.14 18.28
C THR A 47 11.08 29.10 17.30
N PHE A 48 11.26 27.82 17.60
CA PHE A 48 10.77 26.66 16.86
C PHE A 48 10.22 25.64 17.85
N ASN A 49 9.37 24.72 17.39
CA ASN A 49 8.68 23.74 18.26
C ASN A 49 9.36 22.37 18.27
N ALA A 50 10.09 22.03 17.21
CA ALA A 50 10.74 20.74 17.05
C ALA A 50 12.10 20.87 16.36
N ARG A 51 13.04 19.99 16.73
CA ARG A 51 14.35 19.86 16.08
C ARG A 51 14.61 18.40 15.72
N HIS A 52 15.04 18.15 14.48
CA HIS A 52 15.44 16.82 14.04
C HIS A 52 16.77 16.42 14.69
N ILE A 53 16.79 15.27 15.36
CA ILE A 53 17.90 14.81 16.22
C ILE A 53 19.21 14.67 15.44
N ILE A 54 19.15 14.21 14.18
CA ILE A 54 20.34 13.91 13.38
C ILE A 54 20.78 15.10 12.52
N THR A 55 19.83 15.80 11.91
CA THR A 55 20.12 16.82 10.88
C THR A 55 20.07 18.24 11.42
N ASN A 56 19.64 18.42 12.68
CA ASN A 56 19.40 19.71 13.32
C ASN A 56 18.41 20.63 12.59
N LYS A 57 17.67 20.13 11.59
CA LYS A 57 16.57 20.89 10.96
C LYS A 57 15.55 21.26 12.02
N VAL A 58 15.05 22.48 11.95
CA VAL A 58 14.02 22.99 12.88
C VAL A 58 12.67 23.08 12.18
N SER A 59 11.60 22.86 12.94
CA SER A 59 10.23 23.10 12.48
C SER A 59 9.46 23.90 13.51
N SER A 60 8.69 24.87 13.04
CA SER A 60 7.78 25.67 13.85
C SER A 60 6.46 24.96 14.14
N SER A 61 6.14 23.84 13.48
CA SER A 61 4.89 23.11 13.69
C SER A 61 5.06 21.59 13.60
N PHE A 62 4.56 20.87 14.61
CA PHE A 62 4.51 19.40 14.57
C PHE A 62 3.63 18.87 13.44
N GLN A 63 2.55 19.58 13.09
CA GLN A 63 1.67 19.22 11.98
C GLN A 63 2.43 19.12 10.65
N SER A 64 3.38 20.04 10.38
CA SER A 64 4.19 19.98 9.16
C SER A 64 5.14 18.78 9.09
N LEU A 65 5.46 18.18 10.24
CA LEU A 65 6.28 16.96 10.30
C LEU A 65 5.45 15.75 9.87
N LEU A 66 4.20 15.68 10.35
CA LEU A 66 3.26 14.62 10.02
C LEU A 66 2.86 14.61 8.54
N THR A 67 2.84 15.77 7.89
CA THR A 67 2.52 15.87 6.46
C THR A 67 3.67 15.47 5.54
N ASN A 68 4.91 15.44 6.06
CA ASN A 68 6.12 15.14 5.28
C ASN A 68 6.60 13.69 5.45
N THR A 69 5.89 12.87 6.21
CA THR A 69 6.27 11.47 6.43
C THR A 69 5.66 10.59 5.35
N SER A 70 6.50 9.74 4.75
CA SER A 70 6.04 8.71 3.82
C SER A 70 5.14 7.71 4.54
N LEU A 71 3.98 7.41 3.94
CA LEU A 71 3.08 6.37 4.40
C LEU A 71 3.55 5.00 3.93
N GLY A 72 3.18 3.97 4.70
CA GLY A 72 3.50 2.57 4.44
C GLY A 72 4.65 2.06 5.31
N GLY A 73 5.09 0.84 5.03
CA GLY A 73 6.11 0.18 5.84
C GLY A 73 6.65 -1.08 5.20
N LEU A 74 7.65 -1.66 5.85
CA LEU A 74 8.28 -2.91 5.42
C LEU A 74 7.77 -4.06 6.28
N LEU A 75 7.24 -5.09 5.62
CA LEU A 75 6.78 -6.30 6.29
C LEU A 75 7.80 -7.44 6.10
N VAL A 76 8.83 -7.45 6.93
CA VAL A 76 10.00 -8.33 6.78
C VAL A 76 9.94 -9.53 7.75
N HIS A 77 8.81 -10.23 7.76
CA HIS A 77 8.67 -11.48 8.52
C HIS A 77 9.32 -12.65 7.76
N ASP A 78 9.65 -13.72 8.48
CA ASP A 78 10.14 -14.97 7.88
C ASP A 78 9.22 -15.51 6.77
N MET A 79 9.82 -16.26 5.84
CA MET A 79 9.08 -16.96 4.80
C MET A 79 8.08 -17.95 5.43
N GLY A 80 6.89 -18.05 4.85
CA GLY A 80 5.83 -18.94 5.35
C GLY A 80 4.93 -18.36 6.43
N LEU A 81 5.21 -17.18 7.00
CA LEU A 81 4.36 -16.55 8.03
C LEU A 81 3.07 -15.90 7.49
N GLY A 82 2.82 -15.99 6.18
CA GLY A 82 1.60 -15.48 5.55
C GLY A 82 1.63 -13.98 5.30
N LYS A 83 2.74 -13.46 4.75
CA LYS A 83 2.83 -12.04 4.36
C LYS A 83 1.80 -11.66 3.29
N THR A 84 1.55 -12.57 2.34
CA THR A 84 0.56 -12.40 1.27
C THR A 84 -0.86 -12.22 1.83
N ILE A 85 -1.30 -13.05 2.77
CA ILE A 85 -2.62 -12.89 3.39
C ILE A 85 -2.72 -11.59 4.20
N GLN A 86 -1.65 -11.17 4.88
CA GLN A 86 -1.63 -9.88 5.58
C GLN A 86 -1.82 -8.71 4.61
N ALA A 87 -1.15 -8.75 3.45
CA ALA A 87 -1.30 -7.75 2.39
C ALA A 87 -2.71 -7.76 1.78
N ILE A 88 -3.29 -8.93 1.50
CA ILE A 88 -4.68 -9.04 1.02
C ILE A 88 -5.67 -8.46 2.05
N ALA A 89 -5.45 -8.76 3.34
CA ALA A 89 -6.29 -8.24 4.42
C ALA A 89 -6.18 -6.72 4.57
N LEU A 90 -4.99 -6.14 4.35
CA LEU A 90 -4.79 -4.71 4.30
C LEU A 90 -5.62 -4.08 3.17
N ILE A 91 -5.49 -4.59 1.94
CA ILE A 91 -6.26 -4.09 0.79
C ILE A 91 -7.77 -4.16 1.05
N GLY A 92 -8.26 -5.26 1.62
CA GLY A 92 -9.67 -5.41 1.98
C GLY A 92 -10.13 -4.35 2.99
N THR A 93 -9.32 -4.07 4.01
CA THR A 93 -9.61 -3.06 5.04
C THR A 93 -9.59 -1.66 4.44
N SER A 94 -8.61 -1.35 3.59
CA SER A 94 -8.49 -0.02 2.98
C SER A 94 -9.62 0.23 1.99
N LYS A 95 -10.08 -0.81 1.26
CA LYS A 95 -11.23 -0.71 0.35
C LYS A 95 -12.51 -0.24 1.04
N GLU A 96 -12.86 -0.76 2.23
CA GLU A 96 -14.06 -0.31 2.96
C GLU A 96 -14.00 1.19 3.26
N ARG A 97 -12.84 1.67 3.73
CA ARG A 97 -12.61 3.09 3.95
C ARG A 97 -12.76 3.90 2.66
N LEU A 98 -12.25 3.40 1.53
CA LEU A 98 -12.38 4.07 0.24
C LEU A 98 -13.82 4.12 -0.27
N ILE A 99 -14.65 3.11 0.01
CA ILE A 99 -16.09 3.13 -0.31
C ILE A 99 -16.78 4.28 0.43
N THR A 100 -16.40 4.55 1.68
CA THR A 100 -16.95 5.67 2.47
C THR A 100 -16.42 7.04 2.01
N ASN A 101 -15.35 7.09 1.20
CA ASN A 101 -14.79 8.33 0.65
C ASN A 101 -14.50 8.19 -0.86
N PRO A 102 -15.52 8.42 -1.73
CA PRO A 102 -15.44 8.16 -3.17
C PRO A 102 -14.35 8.92 -3.91
N HIS A 103 -13.90 10.06 -3.38
CA HIS A 103 -12.83 10.87 -3.97
C HIS A 103 -11.44 10.22 -3.87
N CYS A 104 -11.29 9.13 -3.12
CA CYS A 104 -10.01 8.44 -2.90
C CYS A 104 -9.96 7.01 -3.46
N SER A 105 -10.98 6.55 -4.20
CA SER A 105 -11.08 5.15 -4.67
C SER A 105 -10.14 4.87 -5.85
N THR A 106 -8.83 4.80 -5.58
CA THR A 106 -7.83 4.38 -6.55
C THR A 106 -7.37 2.93 -6.29
N PRO A 107 -6.94 2.20 -7.33
CA PRO A 107 -6.53 0.80 -7.18
C PRO A 107 -5.22 0.65 -6.41
N THR A 108 -5.00 -0.55 -5.89
CA THR A 108 -3.68 -1.01 -5.41
C THR A 108 -2.93 -1.71 -6.54
N ILE A 109 -1.62 -1.47 -6.67
CA ILE A 109 -0.76 -2.24 -7.58
C ILE A 109 0.13 -3.19 -6.80
N ILE A 110 0.22 -4.43 -7.27
CA ILE A 110 1.11 -5.47 -6.76
C ILE A 110 2.13 -5.75 -7.86
N ILE A 111 3.41 -5.58 -7.52
CA ILE A 111 4.53 -5.84 -8.41
C ILE A 111 5.31 -6.99 -7.80
N PHE A 112 5.49 -8.06 -8.57
CA PHE A 112 6.18 -9.27 -8.11
C PHE A 112 7.15 -9.81 -9.18
N PRO A 113 8.15 -10.61 -8.82
CA PRO A 113 9.00 -11.32 -9.76
C PRO A 113 8.18 -12.41 -10.46
N PRO A 114 8.24 -12.53 -11.79
CA PRO A 114 7.40 -13.46 -12.56
C PRO A 114 7.67 -14.95 -12.24
N HIS A 115 8.81 -15.24 -11.60
CA HIS A 115 9.21 -16.59 -11.21
C HIS A 115 8.79 -16.98 -9.78
N LEU A 116 8.14 -16.08 -9.03
CA LEU A 116 7.58 -16.46 -7.74
C LEU A 116 6.46 -17.48 -7.93
N ILE A 117 6.43 -18.47 -7.03
CA ILE A 117 5.37 -19.48 -6.95
C ILE A 117 4.02 -18.83 -6.57
N THR A 118 4.06 -17.63 -5.97
CA THR A 118 2.89 -16.88 -5.53
C THR A 118 2.05 -16.42 -6.71
N ASN A 119 0.98 -17.16 -7.00
CA ASN A 119 -0.08 -16.70 -7.89
C ASN A 119 -1.03 -15.81 -7.09
N TRP A 120 -0.80 -14.50 -7.13
CA TRP A 120 -1.62 -13.51 -6.42
C TRP A 120 -3.12 -13.62 -6.72
N GLN A 121 -3.53 -13.97 -7.95
CA GLN A 121 -4.94 -14.18 -8.25
C GLN A 121 -5.54 -15.37 -7.47
N PHE A 122 -4.78 -16.45 -7.33
CA PHE A 122 -5.18 -17.62 -6.56
C PHE A 122 -5.21 -17.32 -5.06
N GLU A 123 -4.20 -16.63 -4.53
CA GLU A 123 -4.18 -16.26 -3.11
C GLU A 123 -5.33 -15.31 -2.77
N ILE A 124 -5.66 -14.35 -3.64
CA ILE A 124 -6.83 -13.49 -3.47
C ILE A 124 -8.13 -14.30 -3.48
N SER A 125 -8.32 -15.23 -4.42
CA SER A 125 -9.55 -16.04 -4.46
C SER A 125 -9.68 -17.01 -3.29
N LYS A 126 -8.56 -17.48 -2.75
CA LYS A 126 -8.50 -18.31 -1.55
C LYS A 126 -8.84 -17.53 -0.28
N HIS A 127 -8.42 -16.28 -0.19
CA HIS A 127 -8.44 -15.51 1.05
C HIS A 127 -9.55 -14.46 1.17
N ALA A 128 -10.02 -13.91 0.05
CA ALA A 128 -11.12 -12.98 0.00
C ALA A 128 -12.45 -13.69 -0.31
N GLN A 129 -13.56 -13.10 0.13
CA GLN A 129 -14.88 -13.55 -0.29
C GLN A 129 -15.05 -13.39 -1.81
N ALA A 130 -15.87 -14.26 -2.42
CA ALA A 130 -16.12 -14.22 -3.86
C ALA A 130 -16.64 -12.84 -4.29
N GLY A 131 -15.94 -12.20 -5.24
CA GLY A 131 -16.30 -10.88 -5.75
C GLY A 131 -15.95 -9.70 -4.84
N ALA A 132 -15.40 -9.94 -3.64
CA ALA A 132 -15.07 -8.86 -2.71
C ALA A 132 -13.89 -8.00 -3.18
N LEU A 133 -12.91 -8.60 -3.86
CA LEU A 133 -11.75 -7.92 -4.45
C LEU A 133 -11.62 -8.26 -5.94
N GLN A 134 -11.78 -7.24 -6.80
CA GLN A 134 -11.60 -7.34 -8.24
C GLN A 134 -10.12 -7.17 -8.59
N ALA A 135 -9.45 -8.29 -8.85
CA ALA A 135 -8.06 -8.33 -9.23
C ALA A 135 -7.88 -8.64 -10.72
N LYS A 136 -6.93 -7.95 -11.38
CA LYS A 136 -6.61 -8.18 -12.78
C LYS A 136 -5.11 -8.16 -13.04
N ASN A 137 -4.65 -9.03 -13.93
CA ASN A 137 -3.27 -9.06 -14.38
C ASN A 137 -3.02 -8.02 -15.46
N TYR A 138 -1.91 -7.30 -15.34
CA TYR A 138 -1.42 -6.35 -16.31
C TYR A 138 -0.09 -6.86 -16.88
N HIS A 139 -0.03 -7.01 -18.21
CA HIS A 139 1.14 -7.54 -18.91
C HIS A 139 1.77 -6.53 -19.88
N GLY A 140 1.48 -5.23 -19.68
CA GLY A 140 1.98 -4.16 -20.53
C GLY A 140 1.01 -3.81 -21.68
N PRO A 141 1.43 -2.89 -22.56
CA PRO A 141 0.54 -2.28 -23.54
C PRO A 141 0.33 -3.15 -24.79
N THR A 142 1.27 -4.07 -25.07
CA THR A 142 1.32 -4.88 -26.31
C THR A 142 0.49 -6.16 -26.28
N HIS A 143 0.16 -6.68 -25.11
CA HIS A 143 -0.60 -7.94 -24.95
C HIS A 143 -1.99 -7.67 -24.39
N HIS A 144 -3.03 -7.69 -25.25
CA HIS A 144 -4.46 -7.69 -24.84
C HIS A 144 -4.73 -6.80 -23.61
N SER A 145 -4.22 -5.57 -23.66
CA SER A 145 -4.12 -4.72 -22.48
C SER A 145 -5.51 -4.35 -21.98
N ILE A 146 -5.68 -4.45 -20.67
CA ILE A 146 -6.93 -4.05 -20.00
C ILE A 146 -7.12 -2.56 -20.24
N SER A 147 -8.33 -2.15 -20.64
CA SER A 147 -8.60 -0.74 -20.90
C SER A 147 -8.34 0.12 -19.65
N LYS A 148 -7.93 1.37 -19.87
CA LYS A 148 -7.65 2.34 -18.81
C LYS A 148 -8.81 2.45 -17.80
N ASP A 149 -10.03 2.51 -18.30
CA ASP A 149 -11.23 2.58 -17.47
C ASP A 149 -11.46 1.31 -16.63
N LYS A 150 -11.12 0.14 -17.17
CA LYS A 150 -11.20 -1.12 -16.41
C LYS A 150 -10.15 -1.17 -15.32
N ILE A 151 -8.93 -0.67 -15.58
CA ILE A 151 -7.88 -0.60 -14.56
C ILE A 151 -8.33 0.26 -13.37
N LEU A 152 -8.92 1.43 -13.63
CA LEU A 152 -9.40 2.34 -12.57
C LEU A 152 -10.60 1.80 -11.79
N ARG A 153 -11.33 0.82 -12.33
CA ARG A 153 -12.47 0.16 -11.66
C ARG A 153 -12.07 -1.10 -10.89
N CYS A 154 -10.84 -1.57 -11.03
CA CYS A 154 -10.34 -2.71 -10.27
C CYS A 154 -9.95 -2.27 -8.86
N ASP A 155 -9.96 -3.22 -7.93
CA ASP A 155 -9.38 -3.00 -6.61
C ASP A 155 -7.85 -3.24 -6.64
N ILE A 156 -7.43 -4.22 -7.44
CA ILE A 156 -6.04 -4.71 -7.50
C ILE A 156 -5.58 -4.89 -8.94
N ILE A 157 -4.42 -4.34 -9.25
CA ILE A 157 -3.67 -4.62 -10.47
C ILE A 157 -2.40 -5.40 -10.14
N ILE A 158 -2.24 -6.55 -10.77
CA ILE A 158 -1.12 -7.46 -10.56
C ILE A 158 -0.21 -7.38 -11.77
N THR A 159 1.07 -7.07 -11.58
CA THR A 159 2.04 -6.93 -12.67
C THR A 159 3.41 -7.45 -12.25
N SER A 160 4.31 -7.62 -13.22
CA SER A 160 5.67 -8.07 -12.95
C SER A 160 6.69 -6.93 -12.97
N TYR A 161 7.82 -7.10 -12.27
CA TYR A 161 8.95 -6.17 -12.39
C TYR A 161 9.43 -6.03 -13.84
N ASN A 162 9.40 -7.11 -14.63
CA ASN A 162 9.79 -7.08 -16.04
C ASN A 162 8.87 -6.15 -16.84
N THR A 163 7.56 -6.25 -16.61
CA THR A 163 6.55 -5.39 -17.25
C THR A 163 6.77 -3.92 -16.88
N ILE A 164 6.94 -3.60 -15.60
CA ILE A 164 7.21 -2.22 -15.15
C ILE A 164 8.53 -1.70 -15.72
N THR A 165 9.57 -2.53 -15.76
CA THR A 165 10.87 -2.14 -16.32
C THR A 165 10.78 -1.86 -17.82
N GLN A 166 10.00 -2.63 -18.57
CA GLN A 166 9.76 -2.39 -19.99
C GLN A 166 9.00 -1.08 -20.22
N GLU A 167 7.97 -0.81 -19.42
CA GLU A 167 7.20 0.45 -19.44
C GLU A 167 8.10 1.67 -19.15
N LEU A 168 9.02 1.54 -18.20
CA LEU A 168 9.97 2.61 -17.85
C LEU A 168 11.01 2.86 -18.95
N LYS A 169 11.43 1.82 -19.67
CA LYS A 169 12.43 1.92 -20.75
C LYS A 169 11.89 2.53 -22.03
N GLN A 170 10.57 2.50 -22.25
CA GLN A 170 9.98 3.13 -23.42
C GLN A 170 10.17 4.65 -23.32
N THR A 171 10.96 5.21 -24.23
CA THR A 171 11.46 6.60 -24.24
C THR A 171 10.36 7.67 -24.28
N ASN A 172 9.12 7.27 -24.53
CA ASN A 172 7.93 8.09 -24.37
C ASN A 172 7.23 7.78 -23.03
N THR A 173 7.86 8.09 -21.90
CA THR A 173 7.21 8.02 -20.56
C THR A 173 5.86 8.77 -20.50
N SER A 174 5.65 9.71 -21.43
CA SER A 174 4.37 10.39 -21.68
C SER A 174 3.21 9.47 -22.07
N THR A 175 3.44 8.26 -22.56
CA THR A 175 2.37 7.34 -23.00
C THR A 175 2.04 6.23 -21.99
N SER A 176 2.94 5.93 -21.05
CA SER A 176 2.71 4.86 -20.07
C SER A 176 1.63 5.25 -19.07
N PHE A 177 0.45 4.65 -19.22
CA PHE A 177 -0.69 4.92 -18.34
C PHE A 177 -0.46 4.39 -16.94
N ILE A 178 0.09 3.17 -16.82
CA ILE A 178 0.27 2.48 -15.53
C ILE A 178 1.17 3.26 -14.56
N LEU A 179 2.18 3.97 -15.09
CA LEU A 179 3.11 4.78 -14.30
C LEU A 179 2.51 6.11 -13.84
N LYS A 180 1.44 6.58 -14.49
CA LYS A 180 0.78 7.86 -14.19
C LYS A 180 -0.41 7.74 -13.24
N ILE A 181 -0.88 6.52 -12.99
CA ILE A 181 -1.99 6.29 -12.06
C ILE A 181 -1.54 6.66 -10.65
N ASN A 182 -2.39 7.40 -9.95
CA ASN A 182 -2.22 7.62 -8.51
C ASN A 182 -2.70 6.37 -7.76
N TRP A 183 -1.81 5.43 -7.54
CA TRP A 183 -2.11 4.19 -6.81
C TRP A 183 -2.41 4.47 -5.35
N HIS A 184 -3.44 3.83 -4.81
CA HIS A 184 -3.74 3.90 -3.39
C HIS A 184 -2.60 3.32 -2.55
N CYS A 185 -2.14 2.13 -2.96
CA CYS A 185 -1.02 1.43 -2.37
C CYS A 185 -0.18 0.76 -3.47
N LYS A 186 1.13 0.65 -3.23
CA LYS A 186 2.08 -0.07 -4.09
C LYS A 186 2.74 -1.15 -3.25
N ILE A 187 2.42 -2.41 -3.56
CA ILE A 187 2.97 -3.57 -2.88
C ILE A 187 4.08 -4.15 -3.76
N LEU A 188 5.27 -4.24 -3.18
CA LEU A 188 6.44 -4.86 -3.78
C LEU A 188 6.65 -6.19 -3.08
N ASP A 189 6.42 -7.27 -3.81
CA ASP A 189 6.72 -8.66 -3.42
C ASP A 189 7.97 -9.14 -4.16
#